data_AF-A0A7L2ZH23-F1
#
_entry.id   AF-A0A7L2ZH23-F1
#
_cell.length_a   1.000
_cell.length_b   1.000
_cell.length_c   1.000
_cell.angle_alpha   90.00
_cell.angle_beta   90.00
_cell.angle_gamma   90.00
#
_symmetry.space_group_name_H-M   'P 1'
#
loop_
_entity.id
_entity.type
_entity.pdbx_description
1 polymer ?
#
loop_
_entity_poly.entity_id
_entity_poly.type
_entity_poly.pdbx_seq_one_letter_code
_entity_poly.pdbx_strand_id
1 'polypeptide(L)'
;RQTNDKGRLPELTTKEQFVAGLYKLELDTASYWKSLGLNPFHQHADVVFTANDAGNRHYKIAVVLSPFSYSTTAVVSEPVD
;
A
#
# COMPACT_ATOMS: atom_id res chain seq x y z
N ARG A 1 -2.01 -6.90 9.20
CA ARG A 1 -3.38 -6.85 8.60
C ARG A 1 -3.34 -7.57 7.25
N GLN A 2 -4.45 -8.07 6.72
CA GLN A 2 -4.47 -8.82 5.44
C GLN A 2 -5.49 -8.21 4.48
N THR A 3 -5.25 -8.33 3.18
CA THR A 3 -6.23 -7.97 2.15
C THR A 3 -7.42 -8.93 2.20
N ASN A 4 -8.60 -8.43 1.87
CA ASN A 4 -9.78 -9.25 1.66
C ASN A 4 -9.72 -10.04 0.35
N ASP A 5 -10.75 -10.84 0.09
CA ASP A 5 -10.98 -11.63 -1.12
C ASP A 5 -10.93 -10.82 -2.43
N LYS A 6 -11.19 -9.51 -2.36
CA LYS A 6 -11.12 -8.57 -3.49
C LYS A 6 -9.76 -7.88 -3.61
N GLY A 7 -8.76 -8.30 -2.83
CA GLY A 7 -7.41 -7.71 -2.83
C GLY A 7 -7.33 -6.32 -2.21
N ARG A 8 -8.29 -5.93 -1.36
CA ARG A 8 -8.36 -4.59 -0.74
C ARG A 8 -8.15 -4.65 0.77
N LEU A 9 -7.63 -3.56 1.33
CA LEU A 9 -7.54 -3.32 2.76
C LEU A 9 -8.06 -1.91 3.08
N PRO A 10 -9.39 -1.72 3.19
CA PRO A 10 -9.95 -0.43 3.57
C PRO A 10 -9.62 -0.11 5.05
N GLU A 11 -9.75 1.17 5.41
CA GLU A 11 -9.72 1.63 6.83
C GLU A 11 -8.45 1.21 7.60
N LEU A 12 -7.28 1.38 6.95
CA LEU A 12 -5.99 1.06 7.55
C LEU A 12 -5.66 1.96 8.77
N THR A 13 -6.14 3.21 8.74
CA THR A 13 -5.86 4.26 9.72
C THR A 13 -7.07 5.21 9.81
N THR A 14 -7.09 6.11 10.79
CA THR A 14 -8.10 7.17 10.94
C THR A 14 -7.54 8.54 10.51
N LYS A 15 -8.40 9.55 10.33
CA LYS A 15 -7.99 10.93 9.97
C LYS A 15 -7.03 11.50 11.04
N GLU A 16 -7.28 11.18 12.31
CA GLU A 16 -6.52 11.68 13.45
C GLU A 16 -5.12 11.04 13.55
N GLN A 17 -4.99 9.78 13.13
CA GLN A 17 -3.72 9.05 13.13
C GLN A 17 -2.89 9.30 11.87
N PHE A 18 -3.56 9.64 10.77
CA PHE A 18 -2.93 9.87 9.47
C PHE A 18 -2.61 11.35 9.26
N VAL A 19 -1.70 11.86 10.08
CA VAL A 19 -1.24 13.25 10.05
C VAL A 19 -0.20 13.49 8.94
N ALA A 20 0.21 14.76 8.75
CA ALA A 20 1.31 15.10 7.86
C ALA A 20 2.60 14.36 8.26
N GLY A 21 3.26 13.69 7.31
CA GLY A 21 4.48 12.94 7.60
C GLY A 21 4.91 11.95 6.53
N LEU A 22 6.04 11.28 6.79
CA LEU A 22 6.58 10.22 5.95
C LEU A 22 6.03 8.85 6.39
N TYR A 23 5.42 8.13 5.46
CA TYR A 23 4.83 6.82 5.70
C TYR A 23 5.50 5.74 4.84
N LYS A 24 5.48 4.51 5.35
CA LYS A 24 5.85 3.30 4.62
C LYS A 24 4.71 2.29 4.68
N LEU A 25 4.32 1.76 3.52
CA LEU A 25 3.57 0.52 3.39
C LEU A 25 4.53 -0.57 2.96
N GLU A 26 4.61 -1.64 3.74
CA GLU A 26 5.36 -2.85 3.41
C GLU A 26 4.35 -3.95 3.12
N LEU A 27 4.37 -4.46 1.88
CA LEU A 27 3.52 -5.58 1.47
C LEU A 27 4.35 -6.86 1.49
N ASP A 28 3.94 -7.84 2.30
CA ASP A 28 4.57 -9.17 2.37
C ASP A 28 4.20 -10.01 1.14
N THR A 29 4.81 -9.64 0.00
CA THR A 29 4.61 -10.30 -1.29
C THR A 29 5.29 -11.67 -1.34
N ALA A 30 6.36 -11.87 -0.55
CA ALA A 30 7.05 -13.16 -0.52
C ALA A 30 6.18 -14.26 0.08
N SER A 31 5.54 -14.01 1.23
CA SER A 31 4.62 -14.98 1.83
C SER A 31 3.42 -15.25 0.93
N TYR A 32 2.88 -14.22 0.26
CA TYR A 32 1.81 -14.38 -0.72
C TYR A 32 2.20 -15.37 -1.83
N TRP A 33 3.33 -15.17 -2.51
CA TRP A 33 3.75 -16.05 -3.60
C TRP A 33 4.15 -17.46 -3.12
N LYS A 34 4.81 -17.57 -1.97
CA LYS A 34 5.15 -18.87 -1.36
C LYS A 34 3.90 -19.69 -1.03
N SER A 35 2.84 -19.04 -0.57
CA SER A 35 1.56 -19.71 -0.29
C SER A 35 0.92 -20.33 -1.55
N LEU A 36 1.28 -19.82 -2.73
CA LEU A 36 0.87 -20.33 -4.04
C LEU A 36 1.90 -21.30 -4.65
N GLY A 37 2.93 -21.69 -3.90
CA GLY A 37 3.99 -22.60 -4.37
C GLY A 37 4.98 -21.98 -5.35
N LEU A 38 5.04 -20.64 -5.42
CA LEU A 38 5.94 -19.91 -6.32
C LEU A 38 7.14 -19.35 -5.54
N ASN A 39 8.29 -19.28 -6.22
CA ASN A 39 9.49 -18.64 -5.70
C ASN A 39 9.58 -17.20 -6.21
N PRO A 40 9.22 -16.19 -5.39
CA PRO A 40 9.27 -14.79 -5.80
C PRO A 40 10.70 -14.25 -5.75
N PHE A 41 10.95 -13.22 -6.55
CA PHE A 41 12.21 -12.47 -6.54
C PHE A 41 12.30 -11.51 -5.34
N HIS A 42 11.23 -10.73 -5.13
CA HIS A 42 11.16 -9.71 -4.09
C HIS A 42 10.80 -10.33 -2.73
N GLN A 43 11.42 -9.86 -1.64
CA GLN A 43 11.06 -10.27 -0.27
C GLN A 43 9.79 -9.55 0.24
N HIS A 44 9.60 -8.31 -0.19
CA HIS A 44 8.42 -7.50 0.05
C HIS A 44 8.35 -6.44 -1.06
N ALA A 45 7.22 -5.74 -1.17
CA ALA A 45 7.10 -4.53 -1.97
C ALA A 45 6.88 -3.34 -1.03
N ASP A 46 7.78 -2.36 -1.09
CA ASP A 46 7.68 -1.14 -0.29
C ASP A 46 7.09 0.01 -1.11
N VAL A 47 6.21 0.78 -0.46
CA VAL A 47 5.71 2.07 -0.95
C VAL A 47 5.96 3.11 0.13
N VAL A 48 6.86 4.04 -0.15
CA VAL A 48 7.26 5.11 0.78
C VAL A 48 6.80 6.44 0.20
N PHE A 49 6.08 7.24 0.99
CA PHE A 49 5.50 8.51 0.52
C PHE A 49 5.26 9.50 1.65
N THR A 50 5.31 10.78 1.32
CA THR A 50 4.87 11.86 2.21
C THR A 50 3.37 12.06 2.07
N ALA A 51 2.66 12.18 3.19
CA ALA A 51 1.23 12.42 3.22
C ALA A 51 0.88 13.75 3.87
N ASN A 52 -0.26 14.31 3.45
CA ASN A 52 -1.00 15.40 4.11
C ASN A 52 -0.23 16.70 4.41
N ASP A 53 0.79 17.02 3.60
CA ASP A 53 1.58 18.25 3.71
C ASP A 53 0.77 19.54 3.46
N ALA A 54 -0.27 19.45 2.63
CA ALA A 54 -1.16 20.56 2.27
C ALA A 54 -2.64 20.26 2.61
N GLY A 55 -2.89 19.58 3.73
CA GLY A 55 -4.24 19.20 4.19
C GLY A 55 -4.52 17.71 4.03
N ASN A 56 -5.62 17.23 4.63
CA ASN A 56 -5.94 15.81 4.65
C ASN A 56 -6.40 15.33 3.26
N ARG A 57 -5.81 14.24 2.77
CA ARG A 57 -6.17 13.63 1.48
C ARG A 57 -6.51 12.15 1.65
N HIS A 58 -7.32 11.63 0.74
CA HIS A 58 -7.56 10.20 0.62
C HIS A 58 -6.57 9.58 -0.36
N TYR A 59 -5.85 8.55 0.10
CA TYR A 59 -4.86 7.82 -0.69
C TYR A 59 -5.39 6.43 -1.05
N LYS A 60 -5.36 6.09 -2.32
CA LYS A 60 -5.53 4.71 -2.81
C LYS A 60 -4.22 4.27 -3.44
N ILE A 61 -3.51 3.38 -2.75
CA ILE A 61 -2.30 2.75 -3.27
C ILE A 61 -2.70 1.45 -3.97
N ALA A 62 -2.39 1.34 -5.24
CA ALA A 62 -2.64 0.15 -6.04
C ALA A 62 -1.31 -0.52 -6.40
N VAL A 63 -1.24 -1.83 -6.21
CA VAL A 63 -0.06 -2.63 -6.51
C VAL A 63 -0.46 -3.77 -7.44
N VAL A 64 0.27 -3.94 -8.54
CA VAL A 64 0.15 -5.08 -9.45
C VAL A 64 1.37 -5.96 -9.26
N LEU A 65 1.15 -7.25 -8.98
CA LEU A 65 2.20 -8.19 -8.62
C LEU A 65 2.37 -9.26 -9.69
N SER A 66 3.64 -9.51 -10.03
CA SER A 66 4.13 -10.72 -10.68
C SER A 66 5.24 -11.33 -9.79
N PRO A 67 5.58 -12.62 -9.91
CA PRO A 67 6.59 -13.21 -9.03
C PRO A 67 7.98 -12.52 -9.13
N PHE A 68 8.29 -11.93 -10.28
CA PHE A 68 9.58 -11.27 -10.57
C PHE A 68 9.47 -9.74 -10.82
N SER A 69 8.30 -9.14 -10.64
CA SER A 69 8.09 -7.71 -10.89
C SER A 69 6.92 -7.21 -10.07
N TYR A 70 6.94 -5.95 -9.68
CA TYR A 70 5.74 -5.27 -9.20
C TYR A 70 5.72 -3.84 -9.73
N SER A 71 4.51 -3.33 -9.90
CA SER A 71 4.26 -1.92 -10.20
C SER A 71 3.37 -1.36 -9.12
N THR A 72 3.68 -0.16 -8.64
CA THR A 72 2.87 0.57 -7.67
C THR A 72 2.43 1.91 -8.26
N THR A 73 1.22 2.33 -7.95
CA THR A 73 0.69 3.65 -8.30
C THR A 73 -0.19 4.18 -7.17
N ALA A 74 -0.34 5.50 -7.12
CA ALA A 74 -1.17 6.18 -6.15
C ALA A 74 -2.24 7.01 -6.86
N VAL A 75 -3.49 6.89 -6.40
CA VAL A 75 -4.56 7.82 -6.71
C VAL A 75 -4.85 8.61 -5.43
N VAL A 76 -4.65 9.92 -5.49
CA VAL A 76 -4.75 10.82 -4.35
C VAL A 76 -5.87 11.82 -4.61
N SER A 77 -6.75 12.04 -3.63
CA SER A 77 -7.79 13.06 -3.74
C SER A 77 -7.20 14.48 -3.67
N GLU A 78 -8.03 15.45 -4.06
CA GLU A 78 -7.82 16.83 -3.62
C GLU A 78 -7.83 16.92 -2.08
N PRO A 79 -7.15 17.93 -1.50
CA PRO A 79 -7.22 18.19 -0.07
C PRO A 79 -8.65 18.42 0.39
N VAL A 80 -8.97 17.88 1.55
CA VAL A 80 -10.21 18.15 2.29
C VAL A 80 -9.78 18.73 3.63
N ASP A 81 -10.24 19.94 3.93
CA ASP A 81 -10.05 20.54 5.25
C ASP A 81 -10.69 19.66 6.36
#